data_AF-A0A5K1DWH1-F1
#
_entry.id   AF-A0A5K1DWH1-F1
#
_cell.length_a   1.000
_cell.length_b   1.000
_cell.length_c   1.000
_cell.angle_alpha   90.00
_cell.angle_beta   90.00
_cell.angle_gamma   90.00
#
_symmetry.space_group_name_H-M   'P 1'
#
loop_
_entity.id
_entity.type
_entity.pdbx_description
1 polymer ?
#
loop_
_entity_poly.entity_id
_entity_poly.type
_entity_poly.pdbx_seq_one_letter_code
_entity_poly.pdbx_strand_id
1 'polypeptide(L)'
;FVSEHIETLEEMDMEYKELALESGIKNWRRVPALGCKPEFISDLADAAIEALPLSKAMYSPKIAAQQNDPDVFRSALNILFGSFMAFFLLLGPKFISAFRGFLQ
;
A
#
# COMPACT_ATOMS: atom_id res chain seq x y z
N PHE A 1 5.46 -10.87 -8.09
CA PHE A 1 4.63 -9.69 -8.36
C PHE A 1 3.16 -10.08 -8.45
N VAL A 2 2.24 -9.18 -8.10
CA VAL A 2 0.80 -9.47 -8.08
C VAL A 2 0.02 -8.74 -9.17
N SER A 3 0.56 -7.65 -9.72
CA SER A 3 -0.01 -6.88 -10.82
C SER A 3 0.76 -7.13 -12.12
N GLU A 4 0.22 -6.69 -13.26
CA GLU A 4 1.00 -6.57 -14.50
C GLU A 4 2.05 -5.45 -14.34
N HIS A 5 3.20 -5.63 -14.99
CA HIS A 5 4.36 -4.72 -14.96
C HIS A 5 5.25 -4.99 -16.18
N ILE A 6 6.38 -4.30 -16.32
CA ILE A 6 7.23 -4.37 -17.53
C ILE A 6 7.69 -5.80 -17.81
N GLU A 7 8.04 -6.58 -16.78
CA GLU A 7 8.45 -7.97 -16.94
C GLU A 7 7.34 -8.85 -17.55
N THR A 8 6.06 -8.63 -17.24
CA THR A 8 4.96 -9.41 -17.82
C THR A 8 4.50 -8.89 -19.18
N LEU A 9 4.46 -7.57 -19.35
CA LEU A 9 3.89 -6.92 -20.53
C LEU A 9 4.88 -6.81 -21.70
N GLU A 10 6.13 -6.46 -21.42
CA GLU A 10 7.13 -6.25 -22.45
C GLU A 10 8.03 -7.47 -22.58
N GLU A 11 8.72 -7.85 -21.51
CA GLU A 11 9.72 -8.92 -21.59
C GLU A 11 9.06 -10.28 -21.95
N MET A 12 7.96 -10.66 -21.30
CA MET A 12 7.30 -11.93 -21.58
C MET A 12 6.33 -11.91 -22.77
N ASP A 13 5.42 -10.93 -22.82
CA ASP A 13 4.34 -10.92 -23.82
C ASP A 13 4.79 -10.41 -25.20
N MET A 14 5.90 -9.67 -25.27
CA MET A 14 6.50 -9.18 -26.52
C MET A 14 7.83 -9.89 -26.82
N GLU A 15 8.90 -9.62 -26.06
CA GLU A 15 10.26 -10.02 -26.43
C GLU A 15 10.45 -11.56 -26.43
N TYR A 16 10.09 -12.23 -25.34
CA TYR A 16 10.25 -13.69 -25.25
C TYR A 16 9.25 -14.45 -26.10
N LYS A 17 8.05 -13.90 -26.28
CA LYS A 17 7.06 -14.49 -27.19
C LYS A 17 7.58 -14.48 -28.63
N GLU A 18 8.15 -13.36 -29.09
CA GLU A 18 8.74 -13.25 -30.42
C GLU A 18 9.88 -14.26 -30.59
N LEU A 19 10.84 -14.27 -29.66
CA LEU A 19 11.96 -15.22 -29.66
C LEU A 19 11.49 -16.68 -29.68
N ALA A 20 10.45 -17.01 -28.92
CA ALA A 20 9.89 -18.36 -28.88
C ALA A 20 9.32 -18.77 -30.24
N LEU A 21 8.57 -17.88 -30.90
CA LEU A 21 7.99 -18.12 -32.21
C LEU A 21 9.06 -18.29 -33.29
N GLU A 22 10.10 -17.44 -33.28
CA GLU A 22 11.26 -17.55 -34.16
C GLU A 22 12.01 -18.88 -33.95
N SER A 23 12.05 -19.36 -32.71
CA SER A 23 12.66 -20.65 -32.35
C SER A 23 11.77 -21.87 -32.67
N GLY A 24 10.62 -21.68 -33.30
CA GLY A 24 9.71 -22.75 -33.70
C GLY A 24 8.75 -23.24 -32.60
N ILE A 25 8.69 -22.56 -31.45
CA ILE A 25 7.69 -22.85 -30.41
C ILE A 25 6.33 -22.36 -30.90
N LYS A 26 5.41 -23.29 -31.11
CA LYS A 26 4.06 -22.97 -31.65
C LYS A 26 3.06 -22.52 -30.60
N ASN A 27 3.32 -22.83 -29.33
CA ASN A 27 2.37 -22.62 -28.23
C ASN A 27 3.04 -21.86 -27.08
N TRP A 28 3.10 -20.54 -27.21
CA TRP A 28 3.49 -19.65 -26.11
C TRP A 28 2.25 -19.30 -25.27
N ARG A 29 2.34 -19.47 -23.95
CA ARG A 29 1.29 -19.06 -23.01
C ARG A 29 1.92 -18.50 -21.75
N ARG A 30 1.34 -17.41 -21.26
CA ARG A 30 1.62 -16.82 -19.96
C ARG A 30 0.36 -16.86 -19.12
N VAL A 31 0.51 -17.10 -17.82
CA VAL A 31 -0.59 -16.94 -16.86
C VAL A 31 -0.71 -15.45 -16.50
N PRO A 32 -1.91 -14.85 -16.55
CA PRO A 32 -2.10 -13.47 -16.12
C PRO A 32 -1.65 -13.25 -14.68
N ALA A 33 -1.21 -12.03 -14.35
CA ALA A 33 -0.95 -11.66 -12.97
C ALA A 33 -2.24 -11.79 -12.13
N LEU A 34 -2.08 -11.91 -10.81
CA LEU A 34 -3.21 -12.10 -9.89
C LEU A 34 -4.20 -10.93 -9.94
N GLY A 35 -3.70 -9.71 -10.16
CA GLY A 35 -4.49 -8.50 -10.32
C GLY A 35 -5.45 -8.31 -9.17
N CYS A 36 -6.70 -8.01 -9.50
CA CYS A 36 -7.79 -7.81 -8.54
C CYS A 36 -8.69 -9.04 -8.40
N LYS A 37 -8.13 -10.26 -8.54
CA LYS A 37 -8.92 -11.49 -8.34
C LYS A 37 -9.49 -11.52 -6.91
N PRO A 38 -10.82 -11.64 -6.74
CA PRO A 38 -11.44 -11.62 -5.41
C PRO A 38 -10.87 -12.67 -4.46
N GLU A 39 -10.57 -13.86 -4.96
CA GLU A 39 -10.01 -14.96 -4.18
C GLU A 39 -8.64 -14.59 -3.63
N PHE A 40 -7.77 -14.01 -4.47
CA PHE A 40 -6.45 -13.56 -4.04
C PHE A 40 -6.54 -12.46 -2.97
N ILE A 41 -7.46 -11.51 -3.11
CA ILE A 41 -7.66 -10.43 -2.14
C ILE A 41 -8.17 -10.99 -0.81
N SER A 42 -9.12 -11.92 -0.84
CA SER A 42 -9.66 -12.57 0.36
C SER A 42 -8.56 -13.35 1.09
N ASP A 43 -7.82 -14.19 0.37
CA ASP A 43 -6.76 -15.01 0.96
C ASP A 43 -5.64 -14.14 1.55
N LEU A 44 -5.30 -13.02 0.90
CA LEU A 44 -4.31 -12.07 1.42
C LEU A 44 -4.81 -11.38 2.70
N ALA A 45 -6.10 -11.04 2.77
CA ALA A 45 -6.69 -10.45 3.97
C ALA A 45 -6.65 -11.46 5.14
N ASP A 46 -6.99 -12.71 4.88
CA ASP A 46 -6.95 -13.78 5.89
C ASP A 46 -5.51 -14.02 6.38
N ALA A 47 -4.54 -14.09 5.45
CA ALA A 47 -3.13 -14.22 5.79
C ALA A 47 -2.61 -13.03 6.63
N ALA A 48 -3.05 -11.80 6.34
CA ALA A 48 -2.69 -10.63 7.12
C ALA A 48 -3.25 -10.69 8.55
N ILE A 49 -4.49 -11.17 8.71
CA ILE A 49 -5.13 -11.36 10.03
C ILE A 49 -4.41 -12.46 10.82
N GLU A 50 -4.07 -13.57 10.18
CA GLU A 50 -3.34 -14.67 10.79
C GLU A 50 -1.94 -14.25 11.30
N ALA A 51 -1.29 -13.29 10.63
CA ALA A 51 0.02 -12.79 11.04
C ALA A 51 0.00 -11.88 12.28
N LEU A 52 -1.16 -11.39 12.72
CA LEU A 52 -1.27 -10.41 13.82
C LEU A 52 -0.70 -10.89 15.18
N PRO A 53 -0.92 -12.14 15.63
CA PRO A 53 -0.33 -12.61 16.88
C PRO A 53 1.20 -12.61 16.85
N LEU A 54 1.79 -12.92 15.69
CA LEU A 54 3.25 -12.91 15.49
C LEU A 54 3.81 -11.49 15.50
N SER A 55 3.12 -10.54 14.85
CA SER A 55 3.55 -9.13 14.85
C SER A 55 3.54 -8.53 16.26
N LYS A 56 2.55 -8.87 17.10
CA LYS A 56 2.48 -8.44 18.50
C LYS A 56 3.62 -9.01 19.35
N ALA A 57 4.06 -10.24 19.07
CA ALA A 57 5.21 -10.85 19.74
C ALA A 57 6.54 -10.21 19.31
N MET A 58 6.69 -9.82 18.03
CA MET A 58 7.85 -9.08 17.54
C MET A 58 7.92 -7.65 18.13
N TYR A 59 6.77 -7.06 18.43
CA TYR A 59 6.67 -5.75 19.11
C TYR A 59 6.81 -5.84 20.65
N SER A 60 7.22 -6.99 21.20
CA SER A 60 7.39 -7.16 22.64
C SER A 60 8.42 -6.15 23.20
N PRO A 61 8.18 -5.52 24.36
CA PRO A 61 8.93 -4.35 24.84
C PRO A 61 10.39 -4.65 25.21
N LYS A 62 10.86 -5.89 25.10
CA LYS A 62 12.26 -6.24 25.37
C LYS A 62 13.25 -5.52 24.45
N ILE A 63 12.82 -5.04 23.27
CA ILE A 63 13.63 -4.15 22.42
C ILE A 63 13.42 -2.66 22.78
N ALA A 64 12.24 -2.27 23.25
CA ALA A 64 11.95 -0.90 23.68
C ALA A 64 12.69 -0.49 24.98
N ALA A 65 13.04 -1.44 25.84
CA ALA A 65 13.81 -1.18 27.05
C ALA A 65 15.29 -0.80 26.78
N GLN A 66 15.77 -0.86 25.54
CA GLN A 66 17.14 -0.50 25.18
C GLN A 66 17.24 0.79 24.33
N GLN A 67 16.13 1.45 24.00
CA GLN A 67 16.13 2.74 23.29
C GLN A 67 15.65 3.87 24.21
N ASN A 68 16.57 4.33 25.07
CA ASN A 68 16.49 5.66 25.70
C ASN A 68 16.89 6.75 24.68
N ASP A 69 16.22 6.80 23.53
CA ASP A 69 16.36 7.92 22.59
C ASP A 69 14.93 8.40 22.24
N PRO A 70 14.54 9.64 22.59
CA PRO A 70 13.21 10.13 22.27
C PRO A 70 13.03 10.10 20.76
N ASP A 71 12.12 9.26 20.27
CA ASP A 71 11.86 9.07 18.85
C ASP A 71 11.23 10.36 18.27
N VAL A 72 12.11 11.29 17.87
CA VAL A 72 11.80 12.62 17.34
C VAL A 72 10.88 12.52 16.12
N PHE A 73 11.05 11.48 15.31
CA PHE A 73 10.25 11.25 14.11
C PHE A 73 8.79 10.94 14.47
N ARG A 74 8.59 10.10 15.48
CA ARG A 74 7.25 9.75 15.98
C ARG A 74 6.55 10.95 16.64
N SER A 75 7.32 11.78 17.34
CA SER A 75 6.85 13.02 17.93
C SER A 75 6.45 14.04 16.85
N ALA A 76 7.25 14.19 15.80
CA ALA A 76 6.97 15.05 14.66
C ALA A 76 5.71 14.58 13.89
N LEU A 77 5.55 13.27 13.68
CA LEU A 77 4.35 12.68 13.08
C LEU A 77 3.08 13.00 13.90
N ASN A 78 3.15 12.83 15.22
CA ASN A 78 2.02 13.11 16.11
C ASN A 78 1.64 14.61 16.14
N ILE A 79 2.64 15.51 16.08
CA ILE A 79 2.39 16.95 15.97
C ILE A 79 1.75 17.29 14.61
N LEU A 80 2.23 16.69 13.52
CA LEU A 80 1.73 16.95 12.17
C LEU A 80 0.27 16.48 12.00
N PHE A 81 -0.04 15.24 12.42
CA PHE A 81 -1.39 14.67 12.30
C PHE A 81 -2.37 15.22 13.34
N GLY A 82 -1.91 15.46 14.57
CA GLY A 82 -2.74 16.05 15.62
C GLY A 82 -3.14 17.49 15.30
N SER A 83 -2.22 18.28 14.75
CA SER A 83 -2.48 19.67 14.33
C SER A 83 -3.38 19.74 13.10
N PHE A 84 -3.17 18.87 12.10
CA PHE A 84 -4.01 18.83 10.90
C PHE A 84 -5.46 18.48 11.23
N MET A 85 -5.69 17.51 12.11
CA MET A 85 -7.04 17.13 12.52
C MET A 85 -7.70 18.21 13.40
N ALA A 86 -6.93 18.87 14.27
CA ALA A 86 -7.42 19.98 15.08
C ALA A 86 -7.81 21.21 14.23
N PHE A 87 -7.08 21.50 13.15
CA PHE A 87 -7.38 22.61 12.23
C PHE A 87 -8.76 22.47 11.59
N PHE A 88 -9.12 21.29 11.06
CA PHE A 88 -10.45 21.05 10.50
C PHE A 88 -11.56 21.02 11.54
N LEU A 89 -11.28 20.53 12.75
CA LEU A 89 -12.25 20.52 13.84
C LEU A 89 -12.52 21.91 14.43
N LEU A 90 -11.51 22.79 14.50
CA LEU A 90 -11.67 24.15 15.04
C LEU A 90 -12.24 25.15 14.01
N LEU A 91 -11.91 25.01 12.73
CA LEU A 91 -12.34 25.94 11.67
C LEU A 91 -13.56 25.45 10.87
N GLY A 92 -13.95 24.18 11.04
CA GLY A 92 -15.02 23.51 10.29
C GLY A 92 -16.36 24.24 10.18
N PRO A 93 -16.92 24.89 11.22
CA PRO A 93 -18.21 25.55 11.07
C PRO A 93 -18.12 26.91 10.34
N LYS A 94 -17.01 27.65 10.48
CA LYS A 94 -16.87 29.01 9.91
C LYS A 94 -16.25 29.03 8.52
N PHE A 95 -15.40 28.05 8.20
CA PHE A 95 -14.77 27.96 6.88
C PHE A 95 -15.79 27.60 5.78
N ILE A 96 -16.76 26.73 6.09
CA ILE A 96 -17.85 26.36 5.17
C ILE A 96 -18.80 27.56 4.92
N SER A 97 -19.06 28.37 5.96
CA SER A 97 -19.92 29.56 5.84
C SER A 97 -19.24 30.69 5.04
N ALA A 98 -17.93 30.88 5.19
CA ALA A 98 -17.18 31.90 4.45
C ALA A 98 -17.04 31.58 2.96
N PHE A 99 -16.88 30.29 2.61
CA PHE A 99 -16.79 29.87 1.20
C PHE A 99 -18.13 29.96 0.47
N ARG A 100 -19.25 29.72 1.17
CA ARG A 100 -20.60 29.86 0.60
C ARG A 100 -20.99 31.31 0.32
N GLY A 101 -20.47 32.29 1.07
CA GLY A 101 -20.67 33.72 0.82
C GLY A 101 -19.86 34.29 -0.35
N PHE A 102 -18.86 33.55 -0.85
CA PHE A 102 -18.03 33.95 -2.00
C PHE A 102 -18.58 33.47 -3.35
N LEU A 103 -19.57 32.56 -3.34
CA LEU A 103 -20.21 31.96 -4.52
C LEU A 103 -21.65 32.47 -4.75
N GLN A 104 -22.08 33.52 -4.05
CA GLN A 104 -23.27 34.33 -4.34
C GLN A 104 -22.84 35.73 -4.75
#